data_AF-A0A2P2JZG2-F1
#
_entry.id   AF-A0A2P2JZG2-F1
#
_cell.length_a   1.000
_cell.length_b   1.000
_cell.length_c   1.000
_cell.angle_alpha   90.00
_cell.angle_beta   90.00
_cell.angle_gamma   90.00
#
_symmetry.space_group_name_H-M   'P 1'
#
loop_
_entity.id
_entity.type
_entity.pdbx_description
1 polymer ?
#
loop_
_entity_poly.entity_id
_entity_poly.type
_entity_poly.pdbx_seq_one_letter_code
_entity_poly.pdbx_strand_id
1 'polypeptide(L)'
;MEEGTLYLQLHKLSAVNSREDIDRILTTLWRTRRTGLSSLEKAQFQSLLNLTSLPQLDPVLACLRSLVRKCVHDNFTGDDLLKLFPPDLSLDLQSILGLLLQQHQNQWKEELSKEKTLPRTSVSYQVVILMALGLLHQSMLIQLA
;
A
#
# COMPACT_ATOMS: atom_id res chain seq x y z
N MET A 1 -1.80 -6.60 24.04
CA MET A 1 -0.82 -5.53 24.40
C MET A 1 0.41 -5.73 23.51
N GLU A 2 0.27 -5.52 22.20
CA GLU A 2 1.33 -5.82 21.20
C GLU A 2 1.56 -4.65 20.22
N GLU A 3 0.69 -3.64 20.26
CA GLU A 3 0.79 -2.48 19.40
C GLU A 3 1.93 -1.55 19.82
N GLY A 4 2.19 -1.43 21.13
CA GLY A 4 3.29 -0.63 21.67
C GLY A 4 4.66 -1.07 21.14
N THR A 5 4.91 -2.37 21.01
CA THR A 5 6.17 -2.92 20.47
C THR A 5 6.28 -2.78 18.95
N LEU A 6 5.14 -2.74 18.26
CA LEU A 6 5.08 -2.61 16.81
C LEU A 6 5.46 -1.19 16.38
N TYR A 7 5.00 -0.16 17.10
CA TYR A 7 5.35 1.23 16.79
C TYR A 7 6.80 1.61 17.13
N LEU A 8 7.50 0.83 17.98
CA LEU A 8 8.95 1.00 18.17
C LEU A 8 9.74 0.78 16.87
N GLN A 9 9.19 0.07 15.90
CA GLN A 9 9.85 -0.11 14.61
C GLN A 9 9.93 1.20 13.81
N LEU A 10 9.14 2.23 14.16
CA LEU A 10 9.22 3.56 13.54
C LEU A 10 10.56 4.22 13.77
N HIS A 11 11.30 3.88 14.83
CA HIS A 11 12.66 4.39 15.03
C HIS A 11 13.58 4.02 13.86
N LYS A 12 13.32 2.93 13.13
CA LYS A 12 14.10 2.57 11.93
C LYS A 12 13.87 3.54 10.76
N LEU A 13 12.77 4.31 10.77
CA LEU A 13 12.52 5.36 9.78
C LEU A 13 13.34 6.61 10.04
N SER A 14 13.96 6.77 11.22
CA SER A 14 14.85 7.92 11.48
C SER A 14 16.09 7.90 10.58
N ALA A 15 16.41 6.76 9.95
CA ALA A 15 17.46 6.66 8.93
C ALA A 15 17.07 7.37 7.62
N VAL A 16 15.77 7.59 7.38
CA VAL A 16 15.24 8.24 6.18
C VAL A 16 15.20 9.75 6.43
N ASN A 17 16.09 10.48 5.77
CA ASN A 17 16.22 11.94 5.94
C ASN A 17 15.33 12.75 4.99
N SER A 18 14.49 12.10 4.20
CA SER A 18 13.63 12.77 3.21
C SER A 18 12.16 12.46 3.43
N ARG A 19 11.36 13.53 3.49
CA ARG A 19 9.89 13.46 3.49
C ARG A 19 9.36 12.71 2.27
N GLU A 20 9.99 12.89 1.11
CA GLU A 20 9.56 12.27 -0.16
C GLU A 20 9.77 10.75 -0.14
N ASP A 21 10.85 10.27 0.51
CA ASP A 21 11.08 8.84 0.65
C ASP A 21 10.05 8.20 1.59
N ILE A 22 9.69 8.87 2.69
CA ILE A 22 8.63 8.42 3.60
C ILE A 22 7.29 8.38 2.86
N ASP A 23 6.96 9.44 2.11
CA ASP A 23 5.75 9.51 1.28
C ASP A 23 5.69 8.36 0.28
N ARG A 24 6.80 8.12 -0.43
CA ARG A 24 6.91 7.03 -1.40
C ARG A 24 6.71 5.66 -0.75
N ILE A 25 7.25 5.43 0.44
CA ILE A 25 7.04 4.18 1.18
C ILE A 25 5.54 4.01 1.51
N LEU A 26 4.90 5.03 2.08
CA LEU A 26 3.50 4.99 2.48
C LEU A 26 2.57 4.76 1.27
N THR A 27 2.75 5.51 0.20
CA THR A 27 1.95 5.40 -1.03
C THR A 27 2.14 4.05 -1.73
N THR A 28 3.36 3.54 -1.79
CA THR A 28 3.63 2.19 -2.32
C THR A 28 3.01 1.10 -1.44
N LEU A 29 3.09 1.21 -0.10
CA LEU A 29 2.44 0.27 0.81
C LEU A 29 0.92 0.26 0.65
N TRP A 30 0.31 1.43 0.44
CA TRP A 30 -1.10 1.53 0.13
C TRP A 30 -1.46 0.86 -1.20
N ARG A 31 -0.69 1.15 -2.27
CA ARG A 31 -0.92 0.58 -3.61
C ARG A 31 -0.78 -0.94 -3.61
N THR A 32 0.24 -1.45 -2.93
CA THR A 32 0.56 -2.88 -2.86
C THR A 32 -0.22 -3.63 -1.78
N ARG A 33 -1.25 -3.02 -1.18
CA ARG A 33 -2.03 -3.63 -0.09
C ARG A 33 -2.71 -4.96 -0.46
N ARG A 34 -3.01 -5.18 -1.75
CA ARG A 34 -3.68 -6.39 -2.27
C ARG A 34 -2.73 -7.40 -2.91
N THR A 35 -1.65 -6.90 -3.53
CA THR A 35 -0.72 -7.71 -4.32
C THR A 35 0.54 -8.11 -3.54
N GLY A 36 0.82 -7.42 -2.44
CA GLY A 36 2.10 -7.51 -1.74
C GLY A 36 3.21 -6.72 -2.46
N LEU A 37 4.34 -6.55 -1.77
CA LEU A 37 5.53 -5.89 -2.32
C LEU A 37 6.33 -6.87 -3.18
N SER A 38 6.76 -6.40 -4.34
CA SER A 38 7.73 -7.10 -5.19
C SER A 38 9.11 -7.17 -4.56
N SER A 39 9.95 -8.08 -5.04
CA SER A 39 11.35 -8.20 -4.59
C SER A 39 12.14 -6.92 -4.80
N LEU A 40 11.85 -6.17 -5.87
CA LEU A 40 12.47 -4.89 -6.16
C LEU A 40 12.10 -3.83 -5.11
N GLU A 41 10.82 -3.70 -4.79
CA GLU A 41 10.35 -2.74 -3.77
C GLU A 41 10.90 -3.09 -2.39
N LYS A 42 10.99 -4.38 -2.05
CA LYS A 42 11.62 -4.83 -0.80
C LYS A 42 13.10 -4.43 -0.72
N ALA A 43 13.86 -4.63 -1.79
CA ALA A 43 15.27 -4.23 -1.85
C ALA A 43 15.44 -2.71 -1.77
N GLN A 44 14.57 -1.95 -2.45
CA GLN A 44 14.56 -0.49 -2.38
C GLN A 44 14.28 -0.01 -0.95
N PHE A 45 13.28 -0.55 -0.29
CA PHE A 45 12.94 -0.17 1.08
C PHE A 45 14.02 -0.59 2.08
N GLN A 46 14.62 -1.77 1.90
CA GLN A 46 15.76 -2.19 2.71
C GLN A 46 16.91 -1.19 2.61
N SER A 47 17.23 -0.74 1.39
CA SER A 47 18.28 0.25 1.14
C SER A 47 17.95 1.61 1.77
N LEU A 48 16.73 2.11 1.53
CA LEU A 48 16.26 3.40 2.06
C LEU A 48 16.27 3.44 3.59
N LEU A 49 15.87 2.34 4.24
CA LEU A 49 15.83 2.22 5.70
C LEU A 49 17.19 1.81 6.30
N ASN A 50 18.24 1.71 5.46
CA ASN A 50 19.57 1.22 5.81
C ASN A 50 19.56 -0.07 6.65
N LEU A 51 18.68 -1.01 6.31
CA LEU A 51 18.53 -2.26 7.05
C LEU A 51 19.55 -3.32 6.60
N THR A 52 20.19 -3.96 7.57
CA THR A 52 21.21 -4.98 7.33
C THR A 52 20.65 -6.27 6.70
N SER A 53 19.35 -6.55 6.86
CA SER A 53 18.74 -7.77 6.31
C SER A 53 17.23 -7.62 6.06
N LEU A 54 16.73 -8.32 5.04
CA LEU A 54 15.29 -8.38 4.69
C LEU A 54 14.36 -8.81 5.84
N PRO A 55 14.72 -9.75 6.75
CA PRO A 55 13.84 -10.11 7.87
C PRO A 55 13.59 -8.94 8.85
N GLN A 56 14.48 -7.95 8.91
CA GLN A 56 14.27 -6.74 9.71
C GLN A 56 13.30 -5.75 9.05
N LEU A 57 13.05 -5.90 7.75
CA LEU A 57 12.15 -5.06 6.99
C LEU A 57 10.69 -5.40 7.31
N ASP A 58 10.37 -6.69 7.45
CA ASP A 58 9.01 -7.16 7.69
C ASP A 58 8.29 -6.47 8.88
N PRO A 59 8.89 -6.36 10.08
CA PRO A 59 8.25 -5.68 11.21
C PRO A 59 8.06 -4.18 10.98
N VAL A 60 8.95 -3.51 10.23
CA VAL A 60 8.79 -2.09 9.85
C VAL A 60 7.61 -1.92 8.88
N LEU A 61 7.52 -2.80 7.89
CA LEU A 61 6.42 -2.77 6.93
C LEU A 61 5.09 -3.13 7.59
N ALA A 62 5.08 -4.08 8.52
CA ALA A 62 3.90 -4.41 9.31
C ALA A 62 3.44 -3.20 10.13
N CYS A 63 4.38 -2.48 10.74
CA CYS A 63 4.11 -1.24 11.46
C CYS A 63 3.46 -0.18 10.55
N LEU A 64 4.10 0.13 9.43
CA LEU A 64 3.60 1.13 8.47
C LEU A 64 2.25 0.73 7.87
N ARG A 65 2.03 -0.55 7.54
CA ARG A 65 0.74 -1.04 7.06
C ARG A 65 -0.36 -0.92 8.11
N SER A 66 -0.02 -1.12 9.39
CA SER A 66 -0.96 -0.93 10.49
C SER A 66 -1.38 0.54 10.60
N LEU A 67 -0.41 1.47 10.53
CA LEU A 67 -0.69 2.92 10.52
C LEU A 67 -1.59 3.34 9.36
N VAL A 68 -1.25 2.92 8.14
CA VAL A 68 -2.04 3.24 6.95
C VAL A 68 -3.48 2.70 7.10
N ARG A 69 -3.66 1.45 7.55
CA ARG A 69 -5.00 0.90 7.77
C ARG A 69 -5.78 1.67 8.83
N LYS A 70 -5.16 1.95 9.98
CA LYS A 70 -5.79 2.73 11.05
C LYS A 70 -6.20 4.12 10.55
N CYS A 71 -5.30 4.85 9.88
CA CYS A 71 -5.55 6.18 9.34
C CYS A 71 -6.79 6.24 8.42
N VAL A 72 -6.99 5.22 7.59
CA VAL A 72 -8.11 5.19 6.64
C VAL A 72 -9.41 4.69 7.27
N HIS A 73 -9.33 3.74 8.21
CA HIS A 73 -10.52 3.15 8.85
C HIS A 73 -11.12 4.03 9.94
N ASP A 74 -10.28 4.62 10.79
CA ASP A 74 -10.70 5.54 11.82
C ASP A 74 -10.58 6.97 11.29
N ASN A 75 -11.51 7.85 11.69
CA ASN A 75 -11.40 9.29 11.43
C ASN A 75 -10.35 9.90 12.39
N PHE A 76 -9.10 9.44 12.29
CA PHE A 76 -8.00 9.94 13.10
C PHE A 76 -7.83 11.45 12.89
N THR A 77 -8.04 12.22 13.96
CA THR A 77 -7.55 13.58 14.06
C THR A 77 -6.03 13.56 14.26
N GLY A 78 -5.34 14.66 13.95
CA GLY A 78 -3.87 14.72 14.09
C GLY A 78 -3.42 14.29 15.49
N ASP A 79 -4.15 14.71 16.52
CA ASP A 79 -3.89 14.39 17.92
C ASP A 79 -4.05 12.90 18.26
N ASP A 80 -5.04 12.21 17.67
CA ASP A 80 -5.23 10.77 17.90
C ASP A 80 -4.13 9.93 17.26
N LEU A 81 -3.56 10.43 16.17
CA LEU A 81 -2.47 9.76 15.47
C LEU A 81 -1.16 9.91 16.24
N LEU A 82 -0.91 11.08 16.82
CA LEU A 82 0.25 11.34 17.69
C LEU A 82 0.27 10.41 18.92
N LYS A 83 -0.90 10.06 19.48
CA LYS A 83 -1.00 9.11 20.60
C LYS A 83 -0.54 7.68 20.25
N LEU A 84 -0.47 7.33 18.97
CA LEU A 84 0.01 6.02 18.52
C LEU A 84 1.52 5.94 18.45
N PHE A 85 2.20 7.08 18.34
CA PHE A 85 3.65 7.12 18.22
C PHE A 85 4.32 6.93 19.59
N PRO A 86 5.47 6.25 19.62
CA PRO A 86 6.23 6.16 20.86
C PRO A 86 6.73 7.55 21.26
N PRO A 87 6.72 7.87 22.57
CA PRO A 87 7.12 9.20 23.05
C PRO A 87 8.59 9.52 22.75
N ASP A 88 9.43 8.50 22.58
CA ASP A 88 10.84 8.63 22.21
C ASP A 88 11.07 8.90 20.71
N LEU A 89 10.03 8.89 19.88
CA LEU A 89 10.17 9.18 18.45
C LEU A 89 10.46 10.68 18.23
N SER A 90 11.36 11.01 17.31
CA SER A 90 11.65 12.41 16.96
C SER A 90 10.38 13.16 16.54
N LEU A 91 10.19 14.37 17.08
CA LEU A 91 9.03 15.23 16.77
C LEU A 91 8.91 15.56 15.28
N ASP A 92 10.04 15.66 14.58
CA ASP A 92 10.08 15.88 13.13
C ASP A 92 9.45 14.69 12.39
N LEU A 93 9.86 13.47 12.73
CA LEU A 93 9.34 12.25 12.12
C LEU A 93 7.85 12.04 12.45
N GLN A 94 7.43 12.31 13.68
CA GLN A 94 6.02 12.29 14.08
C GLN A 94 5.19 13.27 13.23
N SER A 95 5.70 14.49 13.04
CA SER A 95 5.04 15.53 12.26
C SER A 95 4.94 15.16 10.79
N ILE A 96 6.03 14.66 10.19
CA ILE A 96 6.05 14.21 8.79
C ILE A 96 5.06 13.06 8.58
N LEU A 97 5.08 12.03 9.44
CA LEU A 97 4.16 10.90 9.33
C LEU A 97 2.71 11.36 9.48
N GLY A 98 2.42 12.20 10.48
CA GLY A 98 1.08 12.75 10.70
C GLY A 98 0.57 13.52 9.49
N LEU A 99 1.38 14.45 8.96
CA LEU A 99 1.03 15.26 7.79
C LEU A 99 0.78 14.40 6.54
N LEU A 100 1.67 13.45 6.24
CA LEU A 100 1.53 12.59 5.06
C LEU A 100 0.30 11.69 5.18
N LEU A 101 0.07 11.07 6.34
CA LEU A 101 -1.09 10.21 6.56
C LEU A 101 -2.40 11.01 6.41
N GLN A 102 -2.48 12.20 6.99
CA GLN A 102 -3.65 13.07 6.84
C GLN A 102 -3.85 13.54 5.39
N GLN A 103 -2.76 13.91 4.69
CA GLN A 103 -2.81 14.34 3.29
C GLN A 103 -3.43 13.27 2.38
N HIS A 104 -3.09 12.00 2.60
CA HIS A 104 -3.58 10.88 1.77
C HIS A 104 -4.89 10.28 2.27
N GLN A 105 -5.31 10.57 3.50
CA GLN A 105 -6.47 9.94 4.15
C GLN A 105 -7.74 10.01 3.30
N ASN A 106 -8.09 11.19 2.78
CA ASN A 106 -9.31 11.39 2.00
C ASN A 106 -9.29 10.59 0.69
N GLN A 107 -8.16 10.63 -0.02
CA GLN A 107 -7.97 9.86 -1.26
C GLN A 107 -8.10 8.36 -0.98
N TRP A 108 -7.43 7.85 0.05
CA TRP A 108 -7.47 6.42 0.39
C TRP A 108 -8.86 5.95 0.85
N LYS A 109 -9.60 6.80 1.58
CA LYS A 109 -11.00 6.53 1.95
C LYS A 109 -11.91 6.46 0.73
N GLU A 110 -11.74 7.37 -0.22
CA GLU A 110 -12.49 7.36 -1.47
C GLU A 110 -12.19 6.09 -2.30
N GLU A 111 -10.91 5.73 -2.44
CA GLU A 111 -10.48 4.50 -3.11
C GLU A 111 -11.11 3.25 -2.48
N LEU A 112 -11.11 3.14 -1.15
CA LEU A 112 -11.80 2.03 -0.46
C LEU A 112 -13.30 2.03 -0.67
N SER A 113 -13.93 3.21 -0.70
CA SER A 113 -15.37 3.34 -0.88
C SER A 113 -15.77 2.89 -2.27
N LYS A 114 -15.01 3.31 -3.29
CA LYS A 114 -15.14 2.85 -4.68
C LYS A 114 -14.92 1.34 -4.82
N GLU A 115 -13.90 0.80 -4.15
CA GLU A 115 -13.63 -0.64 -4.14
C GLU A 115 -14.77 -1.46 -3.51
N LYS A 116 -15.43 -0.95 -2.46
CA LYS A 116 -16.58 -1.62 -1.83
C LYS A 116 -17.84 -1.57 -2.69
N THR A 117 -18.04 -0.51 -3.46
CA THR A 117 -19.20 -0.34 -4.35
C THR A 117 -19.09 -1.09 -5.66
N LEU A 118 -17.89 -1.48 -6.07
CA LEU A 118 -17.73 -2.39 -7.20
C LEU A 118 -18.14 -3.79 -6.73
N PRO A 119 -19.23 -4.40 -7.24
CA PRO A 119 -19.40 -5.83 -7.07
C PRO A 119 -18.11 -6.45 -7.59
N ARG A 120 -17.51 -7.32 -6.80
CA ARG A 120 -16.35 -8.13 -7.20
C ARG A 120 -16.78 -8.87 -8.46
N THR A 121 -16.54 -8.29 -9.62
CA THR A 121 -16.59 -8.98 -10.89
C THR A 121 -15.49 -10.01 -10.74
N SER A 122 -15.90 -11.22 -10.34
CA SER A 122 -15.18 -12.42 -10.74
C SER A 122 -14.83 -12.18 -12.19
N VAL A 123 -13.54 -12.01 -12.46
CA VAL A 123 -13.01 -12.01 -13.81
C VAL A 123 -13.34 -13.40 -14.35
N SER A 124 -14.53 -13.51 -14.93
CA SER A 124 -14.87 -14.62 -15.78
C SER A 124 -13.98 -14.42 -16.98
N TYR A 125 -13.08 -15.36 -17.22
CA TYR A 125 -12.22 -15.47 -18.39
C TYR A 125 -13.07 -15.67 -19.66
N GLN A 126 -14.00 -14.75 -19.95
CA GLN A 126 -14.99 -14.84 -21.03
C GLN A 126 -14.74 -13.76 -22.10
N VAL A 127 -13.49 -13.33 -22.27
CA VAL A 127 -13.13 -12.40 -23.36
C VAL A 127 -12.20 -13.06 -24.40
N VAL A 128 -11.65 -14.25 -24.14
CA VAL A 128 -10.75 -14.93 -25.09
C VAL A 128 -11.46 -15.93 -26.02
N ILE A 129 -12.68 -16.40 -25.70
CA ILE A 129 -13.35 -17.43 -26.53
C ILE A 129 -14.23 -16.84 -27.65
N LEU A 130 -14.82 -15.64 -27.46
CA LEU A 130 -15.68 -15.05 -28.51
C LEU A 130 -14.90 -14.53 -29.73
N MET A 131 -13.61 -14.25 -29.62
CA MET A 131 -12.78 -13.86 -30.77
C MET A 131 -12.37 -15.07 -31.63
N ALA A 132 -12.38 -16.29 -31.09
CA ALA A 132 -11.97 -17.49 -31.82
C ALA A 132 -13.09 -18.07 -32.71
N LEU A 133 -14.37 -17.86 -32.36
CA LEU A 133 -15.50 -18.35 -33.16
C LEU A 133 -15.85 -17.43 -34.35
N GLY A 134 -15.49 -16.15 -34.29
CA GLY A 134 -15.73 -15.21 -35.40
C GLY A 134 -14.80 -15.38 -36.60
N LEU A 135 -13.60 -15.95 -36.40
CA LEU A 135 -12.61 -16.13 -37.48
C LEU A 135 -12.79 -17.46 -38.24
N LEU A 136 -13.40 -18.47 -37.64
CA LEU A 136 -13.70 -19.74 -38.33
C LEU A 136 -14.89 -19.62 -39.30
N HIS A 137 -15.87 -18.75 -39.00
CA HIS A 137 -17.03 -18.57 -39.88
C HIS A 137 -16.70 -17.76 -41.15
N GLN A 138 -15.68 -16.90 -41.12
CA GLN A 138 -15.27 -16.14 -42.31
C GLN A 138 -14.38 -16.95 -43.27
N SER A 139 -13.71 -18.01 -42.79
CA SER A 139 -12.85 -18.86 -43.62
C SER A 139 -13.64 -19.89 -44.44
N MET A 140 -14.84 -20.29 -43.99
CA MET A 140 -15.65 -21.31 -44.69
C MET A 140 -16.50 -20.75 -45.85
N LEU A 141 -16.83 -19.45 -45.83
CA LEU A 141 -17.63 -18.81 -46.89
C LEU A 141 -16.82 -18.38 -48.13
N ILE A 142 -15.48 -18.44 -48.08
CA ILE A 142 -14.62 -18.16 -49.24
C ILE A 142 -14.34 -19.44 -50.07
N GLN A 143 -14.70 -20.62 -49.56
CA GLN A 143 -14.46 -21.91 -50.24
C GLN A 143 -15.71 -22.51 -50.90
N LEU A 144 -16.87 -21.84 -50.87
CA LEU A 144 -18.09 -22.28 -51.56
C LEU A 144 -18.66 -21.20 -52.47
N ALA A 145 -17.76 -20.61 -53.27
CA ALA A 145 -18.07 -20.10 -54.60
C ALA A 145 -17.98 -21.26 -55.60
#